data_AF-E9G2A7-F1
#
_entry.id   AF-E9G2A7-F1
#
_cell.length_a   1.000
_cell.length_b   1.000
_cell.length_c   1.000
_cell.angle_alpha   90.00
_cell.angle_beta   90.00
_cell.angle_gamma   90.00
#
_symmetry.space_group_name_H-M   'P 1'
#
loop_
_entity.id
_entity.type
_entity.pdbx_description
1 polymer ?
#
loop_
_entity_poly.entity_id
_entity_poly.type
_entity_poly.pdbx_seq_one_letter_code
_entity_poly.pdbx_strand_id
1 'polypeptide(L)'
;MVSGLVSRLVILFLGTLYPAYSSYKAIRNKDVDEYVKWMMYWVVFALFTTAETITDVFLGFWFPFYYEIKIIVVLWLLSPATEGSSILYRKFVHPVLVKREKEIDEYLLRAKEESYKTVLELGTKGVQYASRVIMQTAINGGGGLMNTLRKSYSVGDVS
;
A
#
# COMPACT_ATOMS: atom_id res chain seq x y z
N MET A 1 -27.84 6.66 -1.73
CA MET A 1 -26.63 7.38 -1.23
C MET A 1 -26.40 7.17 0.26
N VAL A 2 -27.40 7.42 1.13
CA VAL A 2 -27.25 7.23 2.59
C VAL A 2 -26.93 5.78 3.01
N SER A 3 -27.65 4.79 2.48
CA SER A 3 -27.38 3.35 2.74
C SER A 3 -25.95 2.92 2.32
N GLY A 4 -25.42 3.47 1.22
CA GLY A 4 -24.05 3.20 0.77
C GLY A 4 -22.97 3.79 1.70
N LEU A 5 -23.22 4.97 2.28
CA LEU A 5 -22.30 5.57 3.24
C LEU A 5 -22.37 4.85 4.60
N VAL A 6 -23.57 4.50 5.06
CA VAL A 6 -23.77 3.75 6.30
C VAL A 6 -23.13 2.37 6.21
N SER A 7 -23.36 1.62 5.12
CA SER A 7 -22.72 0.31 4.93
C SER A 7 -21.20 0.41 4.94
N ARG A 8 -20.61 1.41 4.26
CA ARG A 8 -19.15 1.64 4.30
C ARG A 8 -18.63 1.91 5.71
N LEU A 9 -19.33 2.75 6.48
CA LEU A 9 -18.94 3.00 7.87
C LEU A 9 -19.06 1.72 8.71
N VAL A 10 -20.14 0.97 8.57
CA VAL A 10 -20.31 -0.30 9.30
C VAL A 10 -19.20 -1.29 8.98
N ILE A 11 -18.84 -1.45 7.70
CA ILE A 11 -17.75 -2.35 7.27
C ILE A 11 -16.40 -1.86 7.80
N LEU A 12 -16.16 -0.55 7.77
CA LEU A 12 -14.92 0.03 8.28
C LEU A 12 -14.82 -0.15 9.80
N PHE A 13 -15.85 0.22 10.56
CA PHE A 13 -15.83 0.12 12.01
C PHE A 13 -15.92 -1.33 12.52
N LEU A 14 -16.92 -2.11 12.10
CA LEU A 14 -17.10 -3.48 12.59
C LEU A 14 -16.16 -4.46 11.90
N GLY A 15 -15.94 -4.31 10.60
CA GLY A 15 -15.09 -5.21 9.82
C GLY A 15 -13.59 -4.95 10.00
N THR A 16 -13.16 -3.80 10.53
CA THR A 16 -11.72 -3.54 10.76
C THR A 16 -11.36 -3.21 12.20
N LEU A 17 -12.07 -2.32 12.90
CA LEU A 17 -11.64 -1.92 14.26
C LEU A 17 -11.85 -3.03 15.30
N TYR A 18 -13.01 -3.69 15.31
CA TYR A 18 -13.26 -4.81 16.22
C TYR A 18 -12.25 -5.97 16.07
N PRO A 19 -12.01 -6.51 14.85
CA PRO A 19 -11.04 -7.59 14.67
C PRO A 19 -9.60 -7.11 14.89
N ALA A 20 -9.29 -5.83 14.66
CA ALA A 20 -7.97 -5.27 14.97
C ALA A 20 -7.69 -5.28 16.48
N TYR A 21 -8.65 -4.84 17.31
CA TYR A 21 -8.50 -4.89 18.76
C TYR A 21 -8.39 -6.32 19.28
N SER A 22 -9.18 -7.24 18.72
CA SER A 22 -9.12 -8.66 19.08
C SER A 22 -7.81 -9.32 18.65
N SER A 23 -7.29 -8.97 17.47
CA SER A 23 -5.96 -9.39 17.00
C SER A 23 -4.85 -8.88 17.94
N TYR A 24 -4.92 -7.63 18.38
CA TYR A 24 -3.99 -7.09 19.37
C TYR A 24 -4.04 -7.86 20.70
N LYS A 25 -5.24 -8.18 21.18
CA LYS A 25 -5.43 -8.97 22.39
C LYS A 25 -4.85 -10.38 22.25
N ALA A 26 -5.06 -11.04 21.11
CA ALA A 26 -4.47 -12.35 20.80
C ALA A 26 -2.93 -12.32 20.81
N ILE A 27 -2.34 -11.29 20.17
CA ILE A 27 -0.88 -11.08 20.16
C ILE A 27 -0.34 -10.86 21.58
N ARG A 28 -0.99 -10.01 22.37
CA ARG A 28 -0.57 -9.71 23.74
C ARG A 28 -0.64 -10.94 24.64
N ASN A 29 -1.68 -11.73 24.50
CA ASN A 29 -1.90 -12.94 25.29
C ASN A 29 -1.07 -14.14 24.80
N LYS A 30 -0.39 -14.02 23.64
CA LYS A 30 0.33 -15.09 22.96
C LYS A 30 -0.55 -16.32 22.69
N ASP A 31 -1.85 -16.10 22.47
CA ASP A 31 -2.78 -17.15 22.08
C ASP A 31 -2.64 -17.42 20.58
N VAL A 32 -1.98 -18.55 20.26
CA VAL A 32 -1.66 -18.92 18.88
C VAL A 32 -2.92 -19.29 18.11
N ASP A 33 -3.88 -19.96 18.75
CA ASP A 33 -5.10 -20.39 18.09
C ASP A 33 -5.97 -19.18 17.73
N GLU A 34 -6.10 -18.22 18.65
CA GLU A 34 -6.82 -16.97 18.40
C GLU A 34 -6.10 -16.13 17.34
N TYR A 35 -4.76 -16.06 17.38
CA TYR A 35 -3.95 -15.39 16.36
C TYR A 35 -4.20 -15.95 14.96
N VAL A 36 -4.18 -17.28 14.81
CA VAL A 36 -4.41 -17.95 13.52
C VAL A 36 -5.82 -17.67 13.00
N LYS A 37 -6.84 -17.69 13.87
CA LYS A 37 -8.22 -17.35 13.48
C LYS A 37 -8.33 -15.93 12.92
N TRP A 38 -7.72 -14.96 13.61
CA TRP A 38 -7.70 -13.59 13.12
C TRP A 38 -6.93 -13.44 11.81
N MET A 39 -5.83 -14.18 11.63
CA MET A 39 -5.11 -14.17 10.34
C MET A 39 -5.95 -14.73 9.19
N MET A 40 -6.66 -15.84 9.41
CA MET A 40 -7.61 -16.40 8.42
C MET A 40 -8.70 -15.38 8.09
N TYR A 41 -9.24 -14.69 9.09
CA TYR A 41 -10.19 -13.59 8.91
C TYR A 41 -9.62 -12.49 8.02
N TRP A 42 -8.43 -11.97 8.29
CA TRP A 42 -7.85 -10.87 7.52
C TRP A 42 -7.62 -11.23 6.05
N VAL A 43 -7.18 -12.45 5.75
CA VAL A 43 -7.01 -12.91 4.36
C VAL A 43 -8.35 -12.97 3.64
N VAL A 44 -9.36 -13.58 4.26
CA VAL A 44 -10.71 -13.68 3.68
C VAL A 44 -11.35 -12.30 3.51
N PHE A 45 -11.20 -11.43 4.51
CA PHE A 45 -11.73 -10.08 4.49
C PHE A 45 -11.10 -9.26 3.35
N ALA A 46 -9.79 -9.36 3.14
CA ALA A 46 -9.12 -8.67 2.03
C ALA A 46 -9.62 -9.11 0.64
N LEU A 47 -9.82 -10.43 0.45
CA LEU A 47 -10.42 -10.96 -0.79
C LEU A 47 -11.86 -10.50 -0.95
N PHE A 48 -12.64 -10.49 0.14
CA PHE A 48 -14.00 -10.00 0.13
C PHE A 48 -14.07 -8.52 -0.24
N THR A 49 -13.27 -7.65 0.37
CA THR A 49 -13.24 -6.20 0.06
C THR A 49 -12.81 -5.94 -1.39
N THR A 50 -11.91 -6.75 -1.93
CA THR A 50 -11.51 -6.67 -3.35
C THR A 50 -12.69 -7.04 -4.26
N ALA A 51 -13.36 -8.17 -3.97
CA ALA A 51 -14.55 -8.58 -4.70
C ALA A 51 -15.68 -7.57 -4.57
N GLU A 52 -15.90 -7.01 -3.38
CA GLU A 52 -16.89 -5.98 -3.08
C GLU A 52 -16.66 -4.73 -3.94
N THR A 53 -15.41 -4.29 -4.08
CA THR A 53 -15.07 -3.13 -4.91
C THR A 53 -15.46 -3.36 -6.37
N ILE A 54 -15.22 -4.58 -6.87
CA ILE A 54 -15.60 -4.99 -8.22
C ILE A 54 -17.13 -5.04 -8.34
N THR A 55 -17.81 -5.74 -7.43
CA THR A 55 -19.27 -5.90 -7.47
C THR A 55 -20.02 -4.59 -7.23
N ASP A 56 -19.45 -3.62 -6.51
CA ASP A 56 -20.02 -2.28 -6.36
C ASP A 56 -20.08 -1.54 -7.70
N VAL A 57 -19.04 -1.69 -8.53
CA VAL A 57 -18.99 -1.08 -9.87
C VAL A 57 -20.01 -1.73 -10.80
N PHE A 58 -20.20 -3.05 -10.73
CA PHE A 58 -21.07 -3.78 -11.65
C PHE A 58 -22.54 -3.88 -11.20
N LEU A 59 -22.79 -4.16 -9.92
CA LEU A 59 -24.11 -4.49 -9.38
C LEU A 59 -24.76 -3.32 -8.62
N GLY A 60 -23.97 -2.32 -8.21
CA GLY A 60 -24.46 -1.19 -7.39
C GLY A 60 -25.51 -0.30 -8.07
N PHE A 61 -25.56 -0.31 -9.42
CA PHE A 61 -26.52 0.49 -10.19
C PHE A 61 -27.87 -0.21 -10.43
N TRP A 62 -27.90 -1.55 -10.40
CA TRP A 62 -29.05 -2.32 -10.89
C TRP A 62 -29.77 -3.15 -9.82
N PHE A 63 -29.10 -3.58 -8.74
CA PHE A 63 -29.67 -4.54 -7.79
C PHE A 63 -30.23 -3.90 -6.50
N PRO A 64 -31.56 -3.91 -6.27
CA PRO A 64 -32.13 -3.47 -5.00
C PRO A 64 -31.74 -4.44 -3.87
N PHE A 65 -31.47 -3.93 -2.66
CA PHE A 65 -31.00 -4.68 -1.47
C PHE A 65 -29.54 -5.18 -1.46
N TYR A 66 -28.73 -4.82 -2.45
CA TYR A 66 -27.31 -5.20 -2.50
C TYR A 66 -26.52 -4.81 -1.23
N TYR A 67 -26.72 -3.59 -0.72
CA TYR A 67 -26.02 -3.08 0.46
C TYR A 67 -26.40 -3.80 1.77
N GLU A 68 -27.64 -4.28 1.88
CA GLU A 68 -28.09 -5.01 3.08
C GLU A 68 -27.49 -6.42 3.11
N ILE A 69 -27.52 -7.12 1.98
CA ILE A 69 -26.87 -8.44 1.82
C ILE A 69 -25.38 -8.32 2.12
N LYS A 70 -24.73 -7.27 1.63
CA LYS A 70 -23.33 -6.98 1.90
C LYS A 70 -23.04 -6.89 3.40
N ILE A 71 -23.82 -6.13 4.16
CA ILE A 71 -23.65 -6.02 5.61
C ILE A 71 -23.81 -7.38 6.28
N ILE A 72 -24.82 -8.17 5.88
CA ILE A 72 -25.04 -9.52 6.43
C ILE A 72 -23.83 -10.42 6.18
N VAL A 73 -23.27 -10.40 4.97
CA VAL A 73 -22.08 -11.21 4.63
C VAL A 73 -20.89 -10.79 5.48
N VAL A 74 -20.66 -9.49 5.67
CA VAL A 74 -19.56 -8.99 6.52
C VAL A 74 -19.76 -9.38 7.98
N LEU A 75 -20.98 -9.26 8.51
CA LEU A 75 -21.31 -9.71 9.86
C LEU A 75 -21.11 -11.22 10.02
N TRP A 76 -21.42 -12.01 8.98
CA TRP A 76 -21.21 -13.45 8.99
C TRP A 76 -19.71 -13.82 8.95
N LEU A 77 -18.89 -13.07 8.21
CA LEU A 77 -17.43 -13.23 8.22
C LEU A 77 -16.80 -12.86 9.56
N LEU A 78 -17.36 -11.83 10.22
CA LEU A 78 -16.92 -11.33 11.53
C LEU A 78 -17.38 -12.25 12.68
N SER A 79 -18.51 -12.95 12.49
CA SER A 79 -19.15 -13.73 13.54
C SER A 79 -18.22 -14.81 14.10
N PRO A 80 -17.83 -14.70 15.39
CA PRO A 80 -16.98 -15.70 16.04
C PRO A 80 -17.72 -17.02 16.26
N ALA A 81 -19.06 -17.02 16.25
CA ALA A 81 -19.88 -18.21 16.49
C ALA A 81 -19.96 -19.13 15.26
N THR A 82 -19.93 -18.57 14.05
CA THR A 82 -20.09 -19.33 12.79
C THR A 82 -18.76 -19.66 12.12
N GLU A 83 -17.65 -19.07 12.58
CA GLU A 83 -16.30 -19.19 12.01
C GLU A 83 -16.30 -19.09 10.47
N GLY A 84 -17.14 -18.20 9.91
CA GLY A 84 -17.42 -18.14 8.48
C GLY A 84 -16.16 -17.86 7.66
N SER A 85 -15.29 -16.99 8.17
CA SER A 85 -13.97 -16.73 7.60
C SER A 85 -13.05 -17.96 7.63
N SER A 86 -12.98 -18.70 8.74
CA SER A 86 -12.19 -19.94 8.82
C SER A 86 -12.64 -21.00 7.81
N ILE A 87 -13.95 -21.16 7.63
CA ILE A 87 -14.52 -22.11 6.66
C ILE A 87 -14.14 -21.69 5.23
N LEU A 88 -14.35 -20.42 4.89
CA LEU A 88 -14.03 -19.92 3.55
C LEU A 88 -12.54 -20.00 3.27
N TYR A 89 -11.71 -19.71 4.28
CA TYR A 89 -10.27 -19.81 4.18
C TYR A 89 -9.84 -21.24 3.84
N ARG A 90 -10.25 -22.22 4.66
CA ARG A 90 -9.83 -23.62 4.51
C ARG A 90 -10.35 -24.25 3.21
N LYS A 91 -11.57 -23.90 2.79
CA LYS A 91 -12.24 -24.55 1.67
C LYS A 91 -11.91 -23.94 0.30
N PHE A 92 -11.68 -22.63 0.23
CA PHE A 92 -11.49 -21.94 -1.05
C PHE A 92 -10.16 -21.20 -1.13
N VAL A 93 -9.82 -20.40 -0.12
CA VAL A 93 -8.64 -19.53 -0.19
C VAL A 93 -7.35 -20.34 -0.14
N HIS A 94 -7.22 -21.24 0.84
CA HIS A 94 -6.04 -22.07 1.02
C HIS A 94 -5.68 -22.90 -0.23
N PRO A 95 -6.59 -23.70 -0.83
CA PRO A 95 -6.23 -24.50 -2.01
C PRO A 95 -5.88 -23.64 -3.23
N VAL A 96 -6.51 -22.47 -3.39
CA VAL A 96 -6.21 -21.55 -4.50
C VAL A 96 -4.83 -20.90 -4.31
N LEU A 97 -4.54 -20.40 -3.10
CA LEU A 97 -3.27 -19.78 -2.79
C LEU A 97 -2.12 -20.78 -2.91
N VAL A 98 -2.21 -21.97 -2.31
CA VAL A 98 -1.14 -22.98 -2.39
C VAL A 98 -0.82 -23.36 -3.84
N LYS A 99 -1.84 -23.40 -4.72
CA LYS A 99 -1.63 -23.70 -6.14
C LYS A 99 -0.92 -22.59 -6.90
N ARG A 100 -1.07 -21.33 -6.48
CA ARG A 100 -0.60 -20.13 -7.18
C ARG A 100 0.55 -19.40 -6.47
N GLU A 101 0.92 -19.82 -5.27
CA GLU A 101 1.90 -19.18 -4.40
C GLU A 101 3.22 -18.93 -5.12
N LYS A 102 3.77 -19.96 -5.79
CA LYS A 102 5.02 -19.84 -6.55
C LYS A 102 4.95 -18.79 -7.66
N GLU A 103 3.85 -18.75 -8.40
CA GLU A 103 3.65 -17.75 -9.46
C GLU A 103 3.59 -16.35 -8.85
N ILE A 104 2.83 -16.18 -7.77
CA ILE A 104 2.70 -14.89 -7.06
C ILE A 104 4.04 -14.42 -6.53
N ASP A 105 4.83 -15.30 -5.91
CA ASP A 105 6.15 -14.98 -5.37
C ASP A 105 7.12 -14.56 -6.48
N GLU A 106 7.12 -15.27 -7.61
CA GLU A 106 7.93 -14.88 -8.77
C GLU A 106 7.54 -13.50 -9.31
N TYR A 107 6.24 -13.20 -9.43
CA TYR A 107 5.78 -11.88 -9.86
C TYR A 107 6.17 -10.79 -8.86
N LEU A 108 6.05 -11.06 -7.56
CA LEU A 108 6.38 -10.10 -6.50
C LEU A 108 7.89 -9.81 -6.47
N LEU A 109 8.72 -10.84 -6.65
CA LEU A 109 10.18 -10.69 -6.74
C LEU A 109 10.57 -9.84 -7.95
N ARG A 110 10.00 -10.13 -9.13
CA ARG A 110 10.25 -9.33 -10.34
C ARG A 110 9.81 -7.88 -10.16
N ALA A 111 8.62 -7.65 -9.62
CA ALA A 111 8.10 -6.31 -9.35
C ALA A 111 9.00 -5.53 -8.36
N LYS A 112 9.53 -6.20 -7.33
CA LYS A 112 10.47 -5.59 -6.37
C LYS A 112 11.79 -5.19 -7.05
N GLU A 113 12.34 -6.05 -7.88
CA GLU A 113 13.58 -5.75 -8.62
C GLU A 113 13.41 -4.60 -9.60
N GLU A 114 12.31 -4.59 -10.37
CA GLU A 114 11.96 -3.50 -11.29
C GLU A 114 11.73 -2.19 -10.55
N SER A 115 11.03 -2.24 -9.41
CA SER A 115 10.80 -1.07 -8.56
C SER A 115 12.12 -0.51 -8.02
N TYR A 116 13.02 -1.37 -7.54
CA TYR A 116 14.32 -0.93 -7.01
C TYR A 116 15.18 -0.28 -8.08
N LYS A 117 15.22 -0.85 -9.29
CA LYS A 117 15.90 -0.25 -10.45
C LYS A 117 15.32 1.11 -10.82
N THR A 118 14.00 1.21 -10.87
CA THR A 118 13.31 2.47 -11.19
C THR A 118 13.61 3.55 -10.16
N VAL A 119 13.58 3.22 -8.87
CA VAL A 119 13.91 4.16 -7.78
C VAL A 119 15.37 4.60 -7.85
N LEU A 120 16.31 3.68 -8.11
CA LEU A 120 17.72 4.02 -8.27
C LEU A 120 17.98 4.88 -9.51
N GLU A 121 17.31 4.60 -10.62
CA GLU A 121 17.44 5.38 -11.85
C GLU A 121 16.91 6.81 -11.66
N LEU A 122 15.76 6.96 -11.00
CA LEU A 122 15.21 8.29 -10.66
C LEU A 122 16.13 9.04 -9.68
N GLY A 123 16.68 8.35 -8.67
CA GLY A 123 17.62 8.93 -7.72
C GLY A 123 18.92 9.40 -8.38
N THR A 124 19.54 8.55 -9.21
CA THR A 124 20.79 8.87 -9.92
C THR A 124 20.60 9.99 -10.94
N LYS A 125 19.49 9.99 -11.70
CA LYS A 125 19.13 11.10 -12.59
C LYS A 125 18.95 12.41 -11.82
N GLY A 126 18.31 12.38 -10.65
CA GLY A 126 18.14 13.54 -9.78
C GLY A 126 19.48 14.09 -9.26
N VAL A 127 20.37 13.21 -8.78
CA VAL A 127 21.71 13.60 -8.31
C VAL A 127 22.53 14.19 -9.44
N GLN A 128 22.56 13.54 -10.62
CA GLN A 128 23.31 14.03 -11.77
C GLN A 128 22.78 15.39 -12.26
N TYR A 129 21.47 15.60 -12.25
CA TYR A 129 20.87 16.89 -12.58
C TYR A 129 21.33 17.97 -11.59
N ALA A 130 21.29 17.70 -10.29
CA ALA A 130 21.78 18.62 -9.27
C ALA A 130 23.28 18.92 -9.44
N SER A 131 24.12 17.90 -9.66
CA SER A 131 25.55 18.07 -9.93
C SER A 131 25.80 18.94 -11.16
N ARG A 132 25.04 18.76 -12.25
CA ARG A 132 25.16 19.59 -13.46
C ARG A 132 24.79 21.05 -13.19
N VAL A 133 23.73 21.31 -12.44
CA VAL A 133 23.33 22.67 -12.07
C VAL A 133 24.41 23.32 -11.21
N ILE A 134 24.94 22.62 -10.20
CA ILE A 134 26.02 23.14 -9.35
C ILE A 134 27.27 23.44 -10.16
N MET A 135 27.71 22.53 -11.03
CA MET A 135 28.85 22.75 -11.91
C MET A 135 28.62 23.94 -12.85
N GLN A 136 27.43 24.04 -13.45
CA GLN A 136 27.10 25.15 -14.33
C GLN A 136 27.09 26.49 -13.59
N THR A 137 26.55 26.54 -12.38
CA THR A 137 26.56 27.74 -11.53
C THR A 137 27.98 28.08 -11.06
N ALA A 138 28.81 27.09 -10.75
CA ALA A 138 30.21 27.30 -10.38
C ALA A 138 31.04 27.80 -11.57
N ILE A 139 30.83 27.27 -12.77
CA ILE A 139 31.51 27.70 -14.00
C ILE A 139 31.05 29.10 -14.43
N ASN A 140 29.74 29.33 -14.47
CA ASN A 140 29.17 30.63 -14.86
C ASN A 140 29.42 31.71 -13.79
N GLY A 141 29.42 31.36 -12.50
CA GLY A 141 29.76 32.25 -11.39
C GLY A 141 31.27 32.48 -11.21
N GLY A 142 32.10 31.49 -11.58
CA GLY A 142 33.56 31.56 -11.57
C GLY A 142 34.14 32.59 -12.53
N GLY A 143 33.42 32.94 -13.61
CA GLY A 143 33.79 34.03 -14.52
C GLY A 143 33.84 35.41 -13.83
N GLY A 144 33.00 35.65 -12.81
CA GLY A 144 33.02 36.87 -12.00
C GLY A 144 34.21 36.94 -11.03
N LEU A 145 34.61 35.79 -10.46
CA LEU A 145 35.79 35.68 -9.60
C LEU A 145 37.09 35.86 -10.41
N MET A 146 37.20 35.31 -11.61
CA MET A 146 38.37 35.49 -12.46
C MET A 146 38.53 36.95 -12.93
N ASN A 147 37.43 37.65 -13.22
CA ASN A 147 37.47 39.08 -13.53
C ASN A 147 37.78 39.94 -12.30
N THR A 148 37.34 39.54 -11.11
CA THR A 148 37.65 40.24 -9.86
C THR A 148 39.11 40.03 -9.46
N LEU A 149 39.64 38.81 -9.61
CA LEU A 149 41.06 38.47 -9.42
C LEU A 149 41.93 39.15 -10.48
N ARG A 150 41.55 39.15 -11.75
CA ARG A 150 42.27 39.86 -12.82
C ARG A 150 42.27 41.37 -12.60
N LYS A 151 41.16 41.96 -12.15
CA LYS A 151 41.05 43.39 -11.84
C LYS A 151 41.85 43.76 -10.60
N SER A 152 41.94 42.90 -9.59
CA SER A 152 42.78 43.14 -8.40
C SER A 152 44.27 42.89 -8.66
N TYR A 153 44.64 41.92 -9.51
CA TYR A 153 46.02 41.73 -9.95
C TYR A 153 46.50 42.87 -10.87
N SER A 154 45.64 43.38 -11.76
CA SER A 154 45.96 44.48 -12.67
C SER A 154 46.12 45.84 -11.98
N VAL A 155 45.64 45.99 -10.75
CA VAL A 155 45.77 47.23 -9.95
C VAL A 155 47.04 47.20 -9.09
N GLY A 156 47.69 46.04 -8.94
CA GLY A 156 48.96 45.90 -8.21
C GLY A 156 50.21 46.27 -9.01
N ASP A 157 50.11 46.44 -10.33
CA ASP A 157 51.26 46.67 -11.24
C ASP A 157 51.32 48.10 -11.80
N VAL A 158 50.56 49.03 -11.23
CA VAL A 158 50.65 50.46 -11.55
C VAL A 158 51.07 51.22 -10.29
N SER A 159 52.34 51.03 -9.94
CA SER A 159 53.11 51.95 -9.09
C SER A 159 53.64 53.10 -9.93
#